data_AF-A0A7Y3HFW0-F1
#
_entry.id   AF-A0A7Y3HFW0-F1
#
_cell.length_a   1.000
_cell.length_b   1.000
_cell.length_c   1.000
_cell.angle_alpha   90.00
_cell.angle_beta   90.00
_cell.angle_gamma   90.00
#
_symmetry.space_group_name_H-M   'P 1'
#
loop_
_entity.id
_entity.type
_entity.pdbx_description
1 polymer ?
#
loop_
_entity_poly.entity_id
_entity_poly.type
_entity_poly.pdbx_seq_one_letter_code
_entity_poly.pdbx_strand_id
1 'polypeptide(L)'
;ADFVFRYGHANPQNSLAGITPCVTPATPASIVISEVSRRSALSAQDEFIELFNPTAAPIDISGWTVGVDFPFAPIIPGGTIVPPGGHYLLAGELYSGAAVPDFQVPALGINWIVGSDLVWVRDALNNLVDIVAVNFAGGEGDPLPNLSGAFSNDSYERILGGCYDTDDNAHDFTPRSAPGDPQSLSSPPTPCV
;
A
#
# COMPACT_ATOMS: atom_id res chain seq x y z
N ALA A 1 -41.12 -2.98 -15.81
CA ALA A 1 -40.85 -4.18 -14.99
C ALA A 1 -40.04 -5.14 -15.85
N ASP A 2 -38.85 -5.45 -15.35
CA ASP A 2 -38.00 -6.61 -15.66
C ASP A 2 -37.35 -6.74 -17.05
N PHE A 3 -36.11 -6.25 -17.16
CA PHE A 3 -35.14 -6.71 -18.15
C PHE A 3 -34.14 -7.61 -17.44
N VAL A 4 -34.36 -8.93 -17.53
CA VAL A 4 -33.44 -9.97 -17.08
C VAL A 4 -32.36 -10.15 -18.15
N PHE A 5 -31.12 -9.75 -17.88
CA PHE A 5 -29.97 -10.17 -18.69
C PHE A 5 -29.61 -11.61 -18.32
N ARG A 6 -29.96 -12.54 -19.21
CA ARG A 6 -29.41 -13.90 -19.20
C ARG A 6 -28.00 -13.86 -19.77
N TYR A 7 -27.02 -14.29 -18.98
CA TYR A 7 -25.66 -14.55 -19.44
C TYR A 7 -25.69 -15.71 -20.45
N GLY A 8 -25.40 -15.42 -21.72
CA GLY A 8 -25.20 -16.40 -22.77
C GLY A 8 -23.78 -16.25 -23.31
N HIS A 9 -23.00 -17.32 -23.25
CA HIS A 9 -21.74 -17.44 -23.98
C HIS A 9 -21.99 -17.29 -25.49
N ALA A 10 -21.26 -16.37 -26.14
CA ALA A 10 -21.14 -16.31 -27.60
C ALA A 10 -19.69 -16.05 -28.04
N ASN A 11 -19.11 -17.13 -28.59
CA ASN A 11 -18.10 -17.36 -29.64
C ASN A 11 -17.06 -16.28 -30.07
N PRO A 12 -15.80 -16.68 -30.41
CA PRO A 12 -14.67 -15.80 -30.68
C PRO A 12 -14.50 -15.47 -32.17
N GLN A 13 -13.64 -14.46 -32.41
CA GLN A 13 -13.08 -13.97 -33.68
C GLN A 13 -13.72 -12.68 -34.23
N ASN A 14 -12.96 -11.59 -34.05
CA ASN A 14 -13.06 -10.25 -34.64
C ASN A 14 -14.19 -9.32 -34.16
N SER A 15 -13.97 -8.67 -33.01
CA SER A 15 -14.31 -7.24 -32.85
C SER A 15 -13.03 -6.45 -32.57
N LEU A 16 -12.63 -5.59 -33.50
CA LEU A 16 -11.64 -4.53 -33.24
C LEU A 16 -12.33 -3.39 -32.47
N ALA A 17 -12.85 -3.69 -31.28
CA ALA A 17 -13.51 -2.73 -30.40
C ALA A 17 -12.89 -2.82 -29.01
N GLY A 18 -12.12 -1.78 -28.65
CA GLY A 18 -11.56 -1.63 -27.31
C GLY A 18 -10.04 -1.51 -27.29
N ILE A 19 -9.46 -0.61 -28.10
CA ILE A 19 -8.20 -0.01 -27.67
C ILE A 19 -8.61 1.00 -26.60
N THR A 20 -8.74 0.56 -25.36
CA THR A 20 -8.74 1.51 -24.24
C THR A 20 -7.44 2.27 -24.38
N PRO A 21 -7.44 3.62 -24.52
CA PRO A 21 -6.19 4.36 -24.54
C PRO A 21 -5.45 3.97 -23.26
N CYS A 22 -4.18 3.60 -23.41
CA CYS A 22 -3.27 3.45 -22.28
C CYS A 22 -3.18 4.84 -21.65
N VAL A 23 -4.03 5.09 -20.65
CA VAL A 23 -3.84 6.23 -19.75
C VAL A 23 -2.53 5.93 -19.05
N THR A 24 -1.48 6.65 -19.42
CA THR A 24 -0.27 6.66 -18.60
C THR A 24 -0.70 7.19 -17.24
N PRO A 25 -0.58 6.41 -16.16
CA PRO A 25 -0.96 6.86 -14.84
C PRO A 25 -0.18 8.14 -14.53
N ALA A 26 -0.83 9.10 -13.88
CA ALA A 26 -0.15 10.31 -13.46
C ALA A 26 0.70 10.00 -12.22
N THR A 27 1.80 10.72 -12.05
CA THR A 27 2.52 10.70 -10.77
C THR A 27 1.59 11.22 -9.67
N PRO A 28 1.45 10.51 -8.54
CA PRO A 28 0.61 10.96 -7.43
C PRO A 28 1.02 12.36 -6.95
N ALA A 29 0.04 13.15 -6.53
CA ALA A 29 0.27 14.50 -6.03
C ALA A 29 0.63 14.55 -4.53
N SER A 30 0.69 13.39 -3.87
CA SER A 30 0.90 13.24 -2.43
C SER A 30 1.65 11.93 -2.15
N ILE A 31 1.84 11.63 -0.86
CA ILE A 31 2.35 10.35 -0.37
C ILE A 31 1.48 9.20 -0.84
N VAL A 32 2.10 8.07 -1.15
CA VAL A 32 1.45 6.78 -1.35
C VAL A 32 2.00 5.73 -0.37
N ILE A 33 1.24 4.68 -0.12
CA ILE A 33 1.68 3.44 0.49
C ILE A 33 2.48 2.68 -0.58
N SER A 34 3.76 2.44 -0.33
CA SER A 34 4.66 1.74 -1.26
C SER A 34 4.81 0.27 -0.91
N GLU A 35 4.79 -0.10 0.37
CA GLU A 35 4.90 -1.49 0.77
C GLU A 35 4.09 -1.76 2.05
N VAL A 36 3.41 -2.90 2.09
CA VAL A 36 2.71 -3.39 3.29
C VAL A 36 3.15 -4.81 3.54
N SER A 37 3.72 -5.07 4.71
CA SER A 37 4.08 -6.43 5.11
C SER A 37 3.20 -6.97 6.22
N ARG A 38 2.89 -8.26 6.08
CA ARG A 38 2.24 -9.02 7.13
C ARG A 38 3.24 -9.53 8.16
N ARG A 39 2.73 -9.92 9.32
CA ARG A 39 3.53 -10.53 10.37
C ARG A 39 4.36 -11.75 9.93
N SER A 40 5.39 -12.06 10.72
CA SER A 40 6.13 -13.32 10.63
C SER A 40 5.61 -14.40 11.59
N ALA A 41 6.09 -15.62 11.39
CA ALA A 41 5.82 -16.75 12.27
C ALA A 41 6.45 -16.58 13.65
N LEU A 42 7.47 -15.74 13.78
CA LEU A 42 8.18 -15.48 15.03
C LEU A 42 7.46 -14.42 15.88
N SER A 43 6.87 -13.42 15.24
CA SER A 43 6.19 -12.35 15.96
C SER A 43 5.02 -11.77 15.17
N ALA A 44 3.90 -11.55 15.87
CA ALA A 44 2.77 -10.78 15.36
C ALA A 44 3.04 -9.27 15.27
N GLN A 45 4.18 -8.80 15.75
CA GLN A 45 4.59 -7.39 15.69
C GLN A 45 5.71 -7.18 14.65
N ASP A 46 6.01 -8.22 13.85
CA ASP A 46 6.97 -8.15 12.75
C ASP A 46 6.25 -7.73 11.46
N GLU A 47 5.69 -6.53 11.51
CA GLU A 47 4.81 -5.93 10.51
C GLU A 47 5.38 -4.56 10.16
N PHE A 48 5.16 -4.11 8.92
CA PHE A 48 5.50 -2.74 8.53
C PHE A 48 4.56 -2.19 7.46
N ILE A 49 4.50 -0.86 7.43
CA ILE A 49 3.92 -0.06 6.36
C ILE A 49 4.99 0.94 5.94
N GLU A 50 5.28 0.96 4.65
CA GLU A 50 6.15 1.93 4.03
C GLU A 50 5.34 2.96 3.24
N LEU A 51 5.69 4.22 3.44
CA LEU A 51 5.16 5.34 2.68
C LEU A 51 6.24 5.88 1.74
N PHE A 52 5.84 6.35 0.57
CA PHE A 52 6.71 6.93 -0.43
C PHE A 52 6.22 8.30 -0.87
N ASN A 53 7.15 9.24 -1.11
CA ASN A 53 6.88 10.52 -1.72
C ASN A 53 7.26 10.51 -3.22
N PRO A 54 6.31 10.27 -4.14
CA PRO A 54 6.58 10.26 -5.58
C PRO A 54 6.74 11.67 -6.17
N THR A 55 6.51 12.73 -5.38
CA THR A 55 6.52 14.10 -5.89
C THR A 55 7.94 14.68 -6.02
N ALA A 56 8.04 15.80 -6.75
CA ALA A 56 9.29 16.56 -6.88
C ALA A 56 9.58 17.50 -5.69
N ALA A 57 8.73 17.54 -4.66
CA ALA A 57 8.84 18.44 -3.52
C ALA A 57 8.81 17.65 -2.19
N PRO A 58 9.47 18.14 -1.12
CA PRO A 58 9.31 17.53 0.19
C PRO A 58 7.87 17.67 0.68
N ILE A 59 7.34 16.63 1.34
CA ILE A 59 6.02 16.63 1.96
C ILE A 59 6.19 16.55 3.48
N ASP A 60 5.56 17.48 4.19
CA ASP A 60 5.43 17.43 5.65
C ASP A 60 4.25 16.54 6.02
N ILE A 61 4.54 15.41 6.68
CA ILE A 61 3.56 14.42 7.13
C ILE A 61 3.35 14.48 8.65
N SER A 62 3.77 15.56 9.29
CA SER A 62 3.54 15.80 10.73
C SER A 62 2.05 15.72 11.06
N GLY A 63 1.70 14.91 12.07
CA GLY A 63 0.32 14.76 12.52
C GLY A 63 -0.59 13.96 11.60
N TRP A 64 -0.05 13.40 10.50
CA TRP A 64 -0.78 12.43 9.68
C TRP A 64 -1.01 11.15 10.47
N THR A 65 -1.97 10.34 10.03
CA THR A 65 -2.28 9.05 10.64
C THR A 65 -2.17 7.94 9.64
N VAL A 66 -1.63 6.81 10.08
CA VAL A 66 -1.58 5.56 9.34
C VAL A 66 -2.37 4.54 10.14
N GLY A 67 -3.27 3.81 9.51
CA GLY A 67 -4.12 2.85 10.19
C GLY A 67 -4.24 1.55 9.44
N VAL A 68 -4.54 0.50 10.20
CA VAL A 68 -4.96 -0.80 9.71
C VAL A 68 -6.32 -1.05 10.35
N ASP A 69 -7.35 -1.17 9.52
CA ASP A 69 -8.74 -1.25 9.96
C ASP A 69 -9.12 -0.11 10.94
N PHE A 70 -9.89 -0.47 11.97
CA PHE A 70 -10.25 0.39 13.10
C PHE A 70 -10.07 -0.39 14.42
N PRO A 71 -9.69 0.27 15.52
CA PRO A 71 -9.59 1.72 15.71
C PRO A 71 -8.15 2.26 15.85
N PHE A 72 -7.12 1.43 15.65
CA PHE A 72 -5.74 1.86 15.89
C PHE A 72 -5.18 2.67 14.71
N ALA A 73 -4.78 3.90 14.99
CA ALA A 73 -4.24 4.84 14.00
C ALA A 73 -3.13 5.70 14.65
N PRO A 74 -1.86 5.24 14.66
CA PRO A 74 -0.74 6.02 15.16
C PRO A 74 -0.63 7.37 14.44
N ILE A 75 -0.33 8.41 15.22
CA ILE A 75 -0.10 9.77 14.73
C ILE A 75 1.40 9.94 14.49
N ILE A 76 1.76 10.30 13.26
CA ILE A 76 3.14 10.55 12.86
C ILE A 76 3.71 11.75 13.66
N PRO A 77 4.90 11.61 14.29
CA PRO A 77 5.49 12.68 15.08
C PRO A 77 5.66 14.00 14.32
N GLY A 78 5.56 15.11 15.04
CA GLY A 78 5.79 16.43 14.48
C GLY A 78 7.23 16.64 14.00
N GLY A 79 7.40 17.39 12.91
CA GLY A 79 8.69 17.65 12.26
C GLY A 79 9.09 16.59 11.23
N THR A 80 8.17 15.69 10.85
CA THR A 80 8.45 14.60 9.90
C THR A 80 8.26 15.09 8.46
N ILE A 81 9.36 15.15 7.70
CA ILE A 81 9.36 15.59 6.31
C ILE A 81 9.94 14.46 5.45
N VAL A 82 9.17 14.02 4.46
CA VAL A 82 9.62 13.03 3.47
C VAL A 82 10.15 13.76 2.23
N PRO A 83 11.45 13.65 1.89
CA PRO A 83 12.02 14.32 0.72
C PRO A 83 11.44 13.77 -0.59
N PRO A 84 11.64 14.46 -1.73
CA PRO A 84 11.31 13.91 -3.05
C PRO A 84 11.94 12.53 -3.27
N GLY A 85 11.15 11.54 -3.66
CA GLY A 85 11.59 10.15 -3.79
C GLY A 85 11.97 9.48 -2.46
N GLY A 86 11.70 10.13 -1.32
CA GLY A 86 11.99 9.60 0.00
C GLY A 86 10.93 8.62 0.48
N HIS A 87 11.30 7.82 1.48
CA HIS A 87 10.45 6.82 2.11
C HIS A 87 10.28 7.13 3.60
N TYR A 88 9.23 6.59 4.20
CA TYR A 88 8.98 6.65 5.62
C TYR A 88 8.46 5.31 6.13
N LEU A 89 9.17 4.72 7.09
CA LEU A 89 8.91 3.36 7.56
C LEU A 89 8.25 3.36 8.93
N LEU A 90 7.01 2.85 9.00
CA LEU A 90 6.34 2.50 10.24
C LEU A 90 6.43 1.00 10.47
N ALA A 91 6.84 0.58 11.66
CA ALA A 91 6.97 -0.84 11.96
C ALA A 91 6.56 -1.20 13.40
N GLY A 92 6.17 -2.46 13.61
CA GLY A 92 5.85 -2.99 14.92
C GLY A 92 7.08 -3.15 15.83
N GLU A 93 6.86 -3.37 17.12
CA GLU A 93 7.92 -3.32 18.14
C GLU A 93 8.98 -4.42 17.99
N LEU A 94 8.61 -5.53 17.38
CA LEU A 94 9.48 -6.68 17.12
C LEU A 94 9.76 -6.87 15.62
N TYR A 95 9.65 -5.79 14.84
CA TYR A 95 10.05 -5.76 13.45
C TYR A 95 11.51 -6.20 13.28
N SER A 96 11.74 -7.02 12.25
CA SER A 96 13.01 -7.71 12.00
C SER A 96 13.64 -7.41 10.64
N GLY A 97 13.07 -6.48 9.86
CA GLY A 97 13.60 -6.11 8.55
C GLY A 97 14.89 -5.28 8.60
N ALA A 98 15.52 -5.10 7.44
CA ALA A 98 16.87 -4.57 7.34
C ALA A 98 16.97 -3.05 7.57
N ALA A 99 15.97 -2.27 7.14
CA ALA A 99 15.93 -0.83 7.38
C ALA A 99 15.46 -0.51 8.79
N VAL A 100 16.09 0.46 9.44
CA VAL A 100 15.66 0.97 10.76
C VAL A 100 14.35 1.76 10.57
N PRO A 101 13.26 1.44 11.30
CA PRO A 101 12.01 2.17 11.22
C PRO A 101 12.16 3.63 11.66
N ASP A 102 11.46 4.53 10.96
CA ASP A 102 11.35 5.94 11.36
C ASP A 102 10.35 6.12 12.51
N PHE A 103 9.36 5.23 12.57
CA PHE A 103 8.37 5.20 13.65
C PHE A 103 8.04 3.78 14.07
N GLN A 104 8.50 3.42 15.27
CA GLN A 104 8.18 2.16 15.90
C GLN A 104 6.91 2.27 16.75
N VAL A 105 5.98 1.37 16.55
CA VAL A 105 4.71 1.27 17.31
C VAL A 105 4.59 -0.10 17.98
N PRO A 106 3.74 -0.29 19.00
CA PRO A 106 3.59 -1.60 19.64
C PRO A 106 3.23 -2.72 18.66
N ALA A 107 2.24 -2.49 17.80
CA ALA A 107 1.85 -3.37 16.69
C ALA A 107 1.08 -2.55 15.65
N LEU A 108 1.03 -3.01 14.39
CA LEU A 108 0.19 -2.41 13.35
C LEU A 108 -1.15 -3.15 13.21
N GLY A 109 -1.16 -4.45 13.50
CA GLY A 109 -2.37 -5.28 13.47
C GLY A 109 -2.66 -5.92 12.11
N ILE A 110 -1.62 -6.17 11.31
CA ILE A 110 -1.66 -6.72 9.95
C ILE A 110 -1.58 -8.26 9.99
N ASN A 111 -2.72 -8.94 10.04
CA ASN A 111 -2.78 -10.37 10.39
C ASN A 111 -2.99 -11.33 9.20
N TRP A 112 -2.48 -11.00 8.01
CA TRP A 112 -2.77 -11.70 6.74
C TRP A 112 -2.46 -13.21 6.69
N ILE A 113 -3.43 -14.07 7.01
CA ILE A 113 -3.55 -15.46 6.52
C ILE A 113 -5.02 -15.82 6.23
N VAL A 114 -5.96 -15.36 7.08
CA VAL A 114 -7.41 -15.50 6.90
C VAL A 114 -8.06 -14.20 7.37
N GLY A 115 -8.71 -13.45 6.49
CA GLY A 115 -9.31 -12.16 6.86
C GLY A 115 -9.38 -11.17 5.72
N SER A 116 -9.54 -9.89 6.08
CA SER A 116 -9.68 -8.74 5.19
C SER A 116 -9.36 -7.47 6.00
N ASP A 117 -8.46 -6.61 5.53
CA ASP A 117 -7.87 -5.51 6.29
C ASP A 117 -7.64 -4.40 5.28
N LEU A 118 -7.79 -3.20 5.79
CA LEU A 118 -7.75 -1.96 5.04
C LEU A 118 -6.62 -1.12 5.63
N VAL A 119 -5.54 -0.97 4.88
CA VAL A 119 -4.42 -0.11 5.26
C VAL A 119 -4.66 1.26 4.64
N TRP A 120 -4.59 2.32 5.44
CA TRP A 120 -4.91 3.66 4.96
C TRP A 120 -3.99 4.71 5.55
N VAL A 121 -3.83 5.81 4.82
CA VAL A 121 -3.12 7.01 5.25
C VAL A 121 -4.06 8.19 5.19
N ARG A 122 -4.08 9.01 6.24
CA ARG A 122 -4.83 10.27 6.29
C ARG A 122 -3.92 11.43 6.66
N ASP A 123 -4.18 12.58 6.06
CA ASP A 123 -3.49 13.81 6.41
C ASP A 123 -3.89 14.33 7.82
N ALA A 124 -3.24 15.40 8.27
CA ALA A 124 -3.52 16.01 9.57
C ALA A 124 -4.94 16.63 9.68
N LEU A 125 -5.65 16.78 8.56
CA LEU A 125 -7.03 17.25 8.48
C LEU A 125 -8.04 16.08 8.34
N ASN A 126 -7.56 14.84 8.44
CA ASN A 126 -8.32 13.59 8.33
C ASN A 126 -8.83 13.29 6.91
N ASN A 127 -8.30 13.95 5.88
CA ASN A 127 -8.57 13.58 4.48
C ASN A 127 -7.84 12.27 4.17
N LEU A 128 -8.49 11.36 3.43
CA LEU A 128 -7.85 10.14 2.94
C LEU A 128 -6.83 10.53 1.87
N VAL A 129 -5.61 9.99 2.00
CA VAL A 129 -4.50 10.24 1.07
C VAL A 129 -4.26 9.03 0.17
N ASP A 130 -4.19 7.84 0.74
CA ASP A 130 -4.02 6.57 0.02
C ASP A 130 -4.68 5.44 0.84
N ILE A 131 -5.11 4.37 0.16
CA ILE A 131 -5.72 3.20 0.75
C ILE A 131 -5.44 1.90 -0.02
N VAL A 132 -5.02 0.87 0.71
CA VAL A 132 -4.76 -0.47 0.18
C VAL A 132 -5.68 -1.47 0.88
N ALA A 133 -6.48 -2.18 0.09
CA ALA A 133 -7.34 -3.25 0.57
C ALA A 133 -6.83 -4.63 0.17
N VAL A 134 -6.73 -5.54 1.14
CA VAL A 134 -6.44 -6.95 0.89
C VAL A 134 -7.69 -7.77 1.22
N ASN A 135 -8.17 -8.53 0.23
CA ASN A 135 -9.34 -9.40 0.33
C ASN A 135 -10.59 -8.69 0.90
N PHE A 136 -10.70 -7.38 0.69
CA PHE A 136 -11.79 -6.52 1.17
C PHE A 136 -12.25 -5.56 0.08
N ALA A 137 -13.56 -5.38 -0.08
CA ALA A 137 -14.07 -4.29 -0.92
C ALA A 137 -14.06 -3.00 -0.10
N GLY A 138 -13.22 -2.02 -0.46
CA GLY A 138 -13.13 -0.76 0.28
C GLY A 138 -11.86 0.07 0.04
N GLY A 139 -10.88 -0.48 -0.68
CA GLY A 139 -9.72 0.26 -1.18
C GLY A 139 -9.96 0.89 -2.54
N GLU A 140 -8.86 1.22 -3.20
CA GLU A 140 -8.82 1.70 -4.57
C GLU A 140 -8.99 0.53 -5.56
N GLY A 141 -9.91 0.66 -6.51
CA GLY A 141 -10.18 -0.36 -7.53
C GLY A 141 -10.44 -1.77 -6.98
N ASP A 142 -9.85 -2.76 -7.64
CA ASP A 142 -9.97 -4.16 -7.24
C ASP A 142 -8.99 -4.48 -6.09
N PRO A 143 -9.41 -5.25 -5.07
CA PRO A 143 -8.56 -5.52 -3.92
C PRO A 143 -7.45 -6.54 -4.22
N LEU A 144 -6.39 -6.47 -3.42
CA LEU A 144 -5.31 -7.46 -3.42
C LEU A 144 -5.83 -8.83 -2.94
N PRO A 145 -5.34 -9.95 -3.50
CA PRO A 145 -5.70 -11.27 -2.99
C PRO A 145 -5.02 -11.55 -1.64
N ASN A 146 -5.43 -12.61 -0.93
CA ASN A 146 -4.65 -13.08 0.21
C ASN A 146 -3.33 -13.72 -0.27
N LEU A 147 -2.22 -13.41 0.41
CA LEU A 147 -0.97 -14.14 0.23
C LEU A 147 -1.08 -15.55 0.83
N SER A 148 -0.91 -16.56 -0.01
CA SER A 148 -0.91 -17.96 0.43
C SER A 148 0.35 -18.31 1.24
N GLY A 149 0.28 -19.34 2.08
CA GLY A 149 1.45 -19.86 2.81
C GLY A 149 1.51 -19.42 4.29
N ALA A 150 2.60 -19.78 4.96
CA ALA A 150 2.83 -19.46 6.37
C ALA A 150 3.09 -17.95 6.57
N PHE A 151 3.03 -17.47 7.81
CA PHE A 151 3.47 -16.12 8.15
C PHE A 151 4.98 -16.01 7.93
N SER A 152 5.40 -15.53 6.76
CA SER A 152 6.81 -15.43 6.39
C SER A 152 7.35 -14.00 6.35
N ASN A 153 6.58 -12.96 6.72
CA ASN A 153 6.95 -11.56 6.45
C ASN A 153 6.98 -11.24 4.94
N ASP A 154 6.06 -11.86 4.19
CA ASP A 154 5.84 -11.48 2.79
C ASP A 154 5.06 -10.17 2.73
N SER A 155 5.30 -9.39 1.69
CA SER A 155 4.70 -8.09 1.51
C SER A 155 3.96 -7.95 0.19
N TYR A 156 3.16 -6.91 0.09
CA TYR A 156 2.73 -6.32 -1.16
C TYR A 156 3.54 -5.06 -1.40
N GLU A 157 4.19 -4.99 -2.56
CA GLU A 157 4.98 -3.84 -3.01
C GLU A 157 4.25 -3.16 -4.17
N ARG A 158 4.13 -1.83 -4.11
CA ARG A 158 3.61 -1.02 -5.20
C ARG A 158 4.60 -1.07 -6.37
N ILE A 159 4.11 -1.43 -7.54
CA ILE A 159 4.89 -1.60 -8.76
C ILE A 159 5.60 -0.28 -9.10
N LEU A 160 6.87 -0.38 -9.51
CA LEU A 160 7.74 0.77 -9.76
C LEU A 160 7.92 1.70 -8.54
N GLY A 161 7.74 1.19 -7.32
CA GLY A 161 7.95 1.92 -6.07
C GLY A 161 6.92 3.01 -5.80
N GLY A 162 5.79 3.03 -6.51
CA GLY A 162 4.73 4.02 -6.31
C GLY A 162 4.86 5.34 -7.08
N CYS A 163 5.72 5.39 -8.10
CA CYS A 163 5.78 6.53 -9.02
C CYS A 163 4.54 6.69 -9.91
N TYR A 164 3.71 5.66 -9.94
CA TYR A 164 2.48 5.58 -10.71
C TYR A 164 1.41 4.94 -9.83
N ASP A 165 0.22 5.52 -9.87
CA ASP A 165 -0.95 5.05 -9.14
C ASP A 165 -2.15 5.11 -10.10
N THR A 166 -2.79 3.96 -10.30
CA THR A 166 -3.93 3.82 -11.21
C THR A 166 -5.27 3.93 -10.48
N ASP A 167 -5.24 4.26 -9.18
CA ASP A 167 -6.37 4.15 -8.27
C ASP A 167 -6.96 2.72 -8.29
N ASP A 168 -6.10 1.69 -8.42
CA ASP A 168 -6.50 0.28 -8.41
C ASP A 168 -5.43 -0.60 -7.78
N ASN A 169 -5.71 -1.08 -6.55
CA ASN A 169 -4.75 -1.85 -5.77
C ASN A 169 -4.25 -3.09 -6.54
N ALA A 170 -5.13 -3.84 -7.20
CA ALA A 170 -4.75 -5.06 -7.94
C ALA A 170 -3.86 -4.78 -9.17
N HIS A 171 -3.93 -3.58 -9.74
CA HIS A 171 -3.03 -3.15 -10.81
C HIS A 171 -1.71 -2.59 -10.29
N ASP A 172 -1.74 -1.96 -9.11
CA ASP A 172 -0.62 -1.20 -8.60
C ASP A 172 0.29 -1.99 -7.67
N PHE A 173 -0.08 -3.15 -7.14
CA PHE A 173 0.77 -3.94 -6.24
C PHE A 173 1.07 -5.35 -6.74
N THR A 174 2.25 -5.84 -6.38
CA THR A 174 2.66 -7.23 -6.58
C THR A 174 3.10 -7.87 -5.25
N PRO A 175 2.83 -9.17 -5.04
CA PRO A 175 3.45 -9.91 -3.95
C PRO A 175 4.98 -9.88 -4.03
N ARG A 176 5.64 -9.76 -2.88
CA ARG A 176 7.07 -9.98 -2.69
C ARG A 176 7.28 -11.04 -1.61
N SER A 177 8.01 -12.10 -1.97
CA SER A 177 8.38 -13.14 -1.00
C SER A 177 9.43 -12.61 -0.03
N ALA A 178 9.31 -12.99 1.23
CA ALA A 178 10.11 -12.47 2.31
C ALA A 178 11.64 -12.64 2.16
N PRO A 179 12.43 -11.73 2.77
CA PRO A 179 11.95 -10.49 3.40
C PRO A 179 11.49 -9.48 2.34
N GLY A 180 10.59 -8.56 2.74
CA GLY A 180 10.32 -7.34 1.95
C GLY A 180 11.60 -6.51 1.72
N ASP A 181 11.49 -5.38 1.03
CA ASP A 181 12.61 -4.46 0.77
C ASP A 181 12.34 -3.09 1.42
N PRO A 182 12.16 -3.04 2.76
CA PRO A 182 11.71 -1.84 3.44
C PRO A 182 12.78 -0.74 3.39
N GLN A 183 12.31 0.49 3.28
CA GLN A 183 13.05 1.71 3.11
C GLN A 183 12.52 2.77 4.08
N SER A 184 13.43 3.52 4.69
CA SER A 184 13.10 4.57 5.65
C SER A 184 13.61 5.93 5.18
N LEU A 185 13.49 6.98 6.01
CA LEU A 185 14.08 8.29 5.70
C LEU A 185 15.61 8.23 5.54
N SER A 186 16.24 7.18 6.04
CA SER A 186 17.68 6.94 5.91
C SER A 186 18.07 6.24 4.60
N SER A 187 17.10 5.70 3.85
CA SER A 187 17.34 5.05 2.57
C SER A 187 17.67 6.07 1.46
N PRO A 188 18.44 5.68 0.43
CA PRO A 188 18.61 6.51 -0.76
C PRO A 188 17.26 6.85 -1.40
N PRO A 189 17.04 8.10 -1.86
CA PRO A 189 15.81 8.44 -2.57
C PRO A 189 15.68 7.66 -3.89
N THR A 190 14.43 7.35 -4.24
CA THR A 190 14.02 6.72 -5.51
C THR A 190 13.26 7.76 -6.34
N PRO A 191 13.91 8.49 -7.26
CA PRO A 191 13.24 9.53 -8.04
C PRO A 191 12.27 8.93 -9.05
N CYS A 192 11.07 9.50 -9.16
CA CYS A 192 10.17 9.22 -10.26
C CYS A 192 10.67 9.92 -11.53
N VAL A 193 10.81 9.15 -12.62
CA VAL A 193 11.31 9.57 -13.93
C VAL A 193 10.23 9.59 -14.99
#